data_AF-D8Q5S4-F1
#
_entry.id   AF-D8Q5S4-F1
#
_cell.length_a   1.000
_cell.length_b   1.000
_cell.length_c   1.000
_cell.angle_alpha   90.00
_cell.angle_beta   90.00
_cell.angle_gamma   90.00
#
_symmetry.space_group_name_H-M   'P 1'
#
loop_
_entity.id
_entity.type
_entity.pdbx_description
1 polymer ?
#
loop_
_entity_poly.entity_id
_entity_poly.type
_entity_poly.pdbx_seq_one_letter_code
_entity_poly.pdbx_strand_id
1 'polypeptide(L)'
;MPIRTLETPDIATLTSAPEEYLIFYSSVVDGKMWCPDCRDVEGRVNAAFAGAKQPSALIVFVGDRPTWKSPDNKYRKAPFNIRGVPTLLKLKDGKEVGRLVEGEILSSKLDELISGQ
;
A
#
# COMPACT_ATOMS: atom_id res chain seq x y z
N MET A 1 -14.72 -3.99 4.43
CA MET A 1 -14.34 -5.37 4.01
C MET A 1 -13.03 -5.75 4.70
N PRO A 2 -12.66 -7.04 4.85
CA PRO A 2 -11.32 -7.35 5.34
C PRO A 2 -10.26 -6.83 4.36
N ILE A 3 -9.18 -6.28 4.89
CA ILE A 3 -8.02 -5.87 4.09
C ILE A 3 -7.43 -7.14 3.47
N ARG A 4 -7.29 -7.15 2.15
CA ARG A 4 -6.65 -8.26 1.43
C ARG A 4 -5.15 -8.03 1.39
N THR A 5 -4.36 -9.10 1.43
CA THR A 5 -2.90 -9.02 1.37
C THR A 5 -2.37 -9.93 0.28
N LEU A 6 -1.43 -9.45 -0.53
CA LEU A 6 -0.75 -10.23 -1.57
C LEU A 6 0.76 -10.13 -1.44
N GLU A 7 1.43 -11.27 -1.57
CA GLU A 7 2.88 -11.39 -1.55
C GLU A 7 3.45 -11.22 -2.95
N THR A 8 4.15 -10.11 -3.20
CA THR A 8 4.83 -9.83 -4.47
C THR A 8 3.97 -10.04 -5.75
N PRO A 9 2.69 -9.63 -5.80
CA PRO A 9 1.82 -9.85 -6.95
C PRO A 9 2.32 -9.16 -8.21
N ASP A 10 1.98 -9.69 -9.38
CA ASP A 10 2.33 -9.06 -10.66
C ASP A 10 1.53 -7.78 -10.91
N ILE A 11 2.11 -6.89 -11.73
CA ILE A 11 1.51 -5.59 -12.05
C ILE A 11 0.11 -5.76 -12.62
N ALA A 12 -0.10 -6.75 -13.51
CA ALA A 12 -1.42 -7.05 -14.06
C ALA A 12 -2.46 -7.40 -12.98
N THR A 13 -2.05 -8.10 -11.91
CA THR A 13 -2.95 -8.42 -10.79
C THR A 13 -3.33 -7.16 -10.03
N LEU A 14 -2.38 -6.25 -9.81
CA LEU A 14 -2.62 -4.98 -9.12
C LEU A 14 -3.46 -4.00 -9.95
N THR A 15 -3.28 -3.96 -11.26
CA THR A 15 -4.06 -3.08 -12.14
C THR A 15 -5.49 -3.59 -12.34
N SER A 16 -5.70 -4.90 -12.23
CA SER A 16 -7.03 -5.53 -12.29
C SER A 16 -7.68 -5.71 -10.90
N ALA A 17 -7.03 -5.23 -9.84
CA ALA A 17 -7.51 -5.33 -8.48
C ALA A 17 -8.80 -4.50 -8.32
N PRO A 18 -9.89 -5.07 -7.77
CA PRO A 18 -11.13 -4.32 -7.53
C PRO A 18 -11.01 -3.31 -6.37
N GLU A 19 -9.89 -3.31 -5.63
CA GLU A 19 -9.69 -2.47 -4.47
C GLU A 19 -9.42 -1.00 -4.84
N GLU A 20 -10.14 -0.10 -4.19
CA GLU A 20 -9.95 1.35 -4.30
C GLU A 20 -8.61 1.83 -3.71
N TYR A 21 -7.98 1.04 -2.84
CA TYR A 21 -6.72 1.42 -2.20
C TYR A 21 -5.67 0.34 -2.33
N LEU A 22 -4.47 0.72 -2.76
CA LEU A 22 -3.29 -0.14 -2.80
C LEU A 22 -2.26 0.36 -1.78
N ILE A 23 -1.76 -0.53 -0.93
CA ILE A 23 -0.83 -0.18 0.14
C ILE A 23 0.44 -1.02 -0.01
N PHE A 24 1.52 -0.39 -0.42
CA PHE A 24 2.80 -1.05 -0.64
C PHE A 24 3.61 -1.06 0.65
N TYR A 25 3.84 -2.26 1.20
CA TYR A 25 4.64 -2.51 2.39
C TYR A 25 5.89 -3.32 2.07
N SER A 26 6.91 -3.21 2.94
CA SER A 26 8.01 -4.15 2.97
C SER A 26 7.53 -5.56 3.27
N SER A 27 8.04 -6.59 2.60
CA SER A 27 7.75 -7.98 2.99
C SER A 27 8.16 -8.28 4.43
N VAL A 28 7.46 -9.26 5.01
CA VAL A 28 7.81 -9.83 6.30
C VAL A 28 9.06 -10.71 6.14
N VAL A 29 10.11 -10.40 6.89
CA VAL A 29 11.35 -11.18 6.97
C VAL A 29 11.58 -11.49 8.44
N ASP A 30 11.77 -12.77 8.78
CA ASP A 30 11.92 -13.25 10.16
C ASP A 30 10.75 -12.82 11.09
N GLY A 31 9.52 -12.91 10.57
CA GLY A 31 8.30 -12.65 11.33
C GLY A 31 7.94 -11.17 11.53
N LYS A 32 8.70 -10.23 10.94
CA LYS A 32 8.36 -8.80 10.94
C LYS A 32 8.69 -8.10 9.64
N MET A 33 7.97 -7.04 9.33
CA MET A 33 8.32 -6.13 8.24
C MET A 33 9.72 -5.53 8.46
N TRP A 34 10.59 -5.62 7.45
CA TRP A 34 11.97 -5.12 7.56
C TRP A 34 12.06 -3.58 7.55
N CYS A 35 11.01 -2.90 7.08
CA CYS A 35 10.91 -1.44 7.14
C CYS A 35 10.31 -1.01 8.49
N PRO A 36 10.96 -0.10 9.25
CA PRO A 36 10.39 0.43 10.48
C PRO A 36 9.10 1.23 10.22
N ASP A 37 9.10 2.12 9.21
CA ASP A 37 7.94 2.96 8.91
C ASP A 37 6.71 2.14 8.54
N CYS A 38 6.88 1.00 7.85
CA CYS A 38 5.77 0.09 7.54
C CYS A 38 5.10 -0.48 8.80
N ARG A 39 5.88 -0.73 9.86
CA ARG A 39 5.35 -1.22 11.14
C ARG A 39 4.63 -0.11 11.91
N ASP A 40 5.15 1.11 11.84
CA ASP A 40 4.54 2.25 12.54
C ASP A 40 3.17 2.61 11.94
N VAL A 41 3.01 2.50 10.62
CA VAL A 41 1.72 2.79 9.94
C VAL A 41 0.71 1.64 9.98
N GLU A 42 1.13 0.42 10.29
CA GLU A 42 0.28 -0.78 10.21
C GLU A 42 -0.98 -0.66 11.07
N GLY A 43 -0.82 -0.20 12.32
CA GLY A 43 -1.95 0.02 13.22
C GLY A 43 -2.93 1.06 12.69
N ARG A 44 -2.42 2.13 12.07
CA ARG A 44 -3.24 3.21 11.52
C ARG A 44 -4.02 2.75 10.28
N VAL A 45 -3.38 2.00 9.38
CA VAL A 45 -3.99 1.41 8.20
C VAL A 45 -5.06 0.40 8.59
N ASN A 46 -4.76 -0.51 9.52
CA ASN A 46 -5.75 -1.46 10.02
C ASN A 46 -6.97 -0.73 10.61
N ALA A 47 -6.78 0.29 11.44
CA ALA A 47 -7.89 1.07 11.97
C ALA A 47 -8.72 1.77 10.87
N ALA A 48 -8.07 2.24 9.81
CA ALA A 48 -8.72 2.95 8.72
C ALA A 48 -9.55 2.04 7.79
N PHE A 49 -9.09 0.82 7.54
CA PHE A 49 -9.68 -0.08 6.52
C PHE A 49 -10.34 -1.36 7.05
N ALA A 50 -10.16 -1.71 8.34
CA ALA A 50 -10.72 -2.97 8.88
C ALA A 50 -12.26 -3.00 9.01
N GLY A 51 -12.93 -1.85 8.92
CA GLY A 51 -14.39 -1.79 9.09
C GLY A 51 -15.16 -2.37 7.90
N ALA A 52 -16.33 -2.96 8.16
CA ALA A 52 -17.19 -3.51 7.10
C ALA A 52 -17.64 -2.43 6.09
N LYS A 53 -17.88 -1.21 6.57
CA LYS A 53 -18.30 -0.03 5.79
C LYS A 53 -17.12 0.79 5.24
N GLN A 54 -15.89 0.41 5.57
CA GLN A 54 -14.70 1.11 5.08
C GLN A 54 -14.38 0.65 3.65
N PRO A 55 -13.72 1.51 2.85
CA PRO A 55 -13.35 1.16 1.49
C PRO A 55 -12.43 -0.05 1.46
N SER A 56 -12.46 -0.77 0.35
CA SER A 56 -11.60 -1.94 0.16
C SER A 56 -10.15 -1.53 -0.04
N ALA A 57 -9.24 -2.20 0.65
CA ALA A 57 -7.80 -2.00 0.52
C ALA A 57 -7.06 -3.31 0.28
N LEU A 58 -6.02 -3.24 -0.53
CA LEU A 58 -5.10 -4.32 -0.84
C LEU A 58 -3.68 -3.95 -0.39
N ILE A 59 -3.15 -4.71 0.58
CA ILE A 59 -1.75 -4.63 0.97
C ILE A 59 -0.91 -5.46 0.00
N VAL A 60 0.17 -4.85 -0.49
CA VAL A 60 1.10 -5.39 -1.45
C VAL A 60 2.47 -5.45 -0.82
N PHE A 61 2.99 -6.65 -0.60
CA PHE A 61 4.36 -6.82 -0.12
C PHE A 61 5.35 -6.74 -1.28
N VAL A 62 6.32 -5.83 -1.18
CA VAL A 62 7.22 -5.48 -2.30
C VAL A 62 8.45 -6.38 -2.46
N GLY A 63 8.63 -7.33 -1.55
CA GLY A 63 9.81 -8.18 -1.45
C GLY A 63 10.70 -7.82 -0.24
N ASP A 64 11.78 -8.58 -0.10
CA ASP A 64 12.85 -8.30 0.85
C ASP A 64 13.59 -6.99 0.51
N ARG A 65 14.42 -6.52 1.45
CA ARG A 65 15.15 -5.24 1.32
C ARG A 65 16.06 -5.19 0.07
N PRO A 66 16.90 -6.19 -0.24
CA PRO A 66 17.69 -6.15 -1.48
C PRO A 66 16.83 -6.13 -2.75
N THR A 67 15.78 -6.94 -2.83
CA THR A 67 14.83 -6.97 -3.96
C THR A 67 14.13 -5.62 -4.13
N TRP A 68 13.75 -4.97 -3.04
CA TRP A 68 13.17 -3.62 -3.07
C TRP A 68 14.15 -2.56 -3.56
N LYS A 69 15.40 -2.59 -3.07
CA LYS A 69 16.42 -1.60 -3.43
C LYS A 69 16.87 -1.71 -4.88
N SER A 70 16.69 -2.86 -5.51
CA SER A 70 16.99 -3.05 -6.93
C SER A 70 16.24 -2.03 -7.80
N PRO A 71 16.90 -1.40 -8.79
CA PRO A 71 16.22 -0.55 -9.77
C PRO A 71 15.25 -1.37 -10.65
N ASP A 72 15.43 -2.69 -10.71
CA ASP A 72 14.56 -3.60 -11.46
C ASP A 72 13.29 -4.02 -10.74
N ASN A 73 13.06 -3.52 -9.53
CA ASN A 73 11.83 -3.78 -8.82
C ASN A 73 10.63 -3.26 -9.62
N LYS A 74 9.69 -4.16 -9.94
CA LYS A 74 8.51 -3.89 -10.78
C LYS A 74 7.63 -2.75 -10.25
N TYR A 75 7.57 -2.55 -8.93
CA TYR A 75 6.74 -1.50 -8.32
C TYR A 75 7.39 -0.11 -8.39
N ARG A 76 8.71 -0.04 -8.56
CA ARG A 76 9.44 1.23 -8.71
C ARG A 76 9.33 1.81 -10.12
N LYS A 77 8.82 1.02 -11.07
CA LYS A 77 8.57 1.40 -12.46
C LYS A 77 7.09 1.73 -12.68
N ALA A 78 6.75 2.20 -13.87
CA ALA A 78 5.35 2.38 -14.27
C ALA A 78 4.57 1.06 -14.15
N PRO A 79 3.28 1.10 -13.76
CA PRO A 79 2.45 2.30 -13.60
C PRO A 79 2.55 2.98 -12.22
N PHE A 80 3.02 2.28 -11.18
CA PHE A 80 2.91 2.76 -9.79
C PHE A 80 4.01 3.75 -9.37
N ASN A 81 5.23 3.58 -9.91
CA ASN A 81 6.38 4.44 -9.64
C ASN A 81 6.62 4.67 -8.12
N ILE A 82 6.55 3.58 -7.34
CA ILE A 82 6.72 3.64 -5.89
C ILE A 82 8.17 4.00 -5.57
N ARG A 83 8.37 5.08 -4.82
CA ARG A 83 9.71 5.59 -4.49
C ARG A 83 10.19 5.14 -3.11
N GLY A 84 9.28 4.86 -2.20
CA GLY A 84 9.53 4.42 -0.83
C GLY A 84 8.40 3.53 -0.32
N VAL A 85 8.66 2.78 0.75
CA VAL A 85 7.63 2.04 1.49
C VAL A 85 7.64 2.53 2.94
N PRO A 86 6.49 2.70 3.60
CA PRO A 86 5.15 2.40 3.08
C PRO A 86 4.65 3.46 2.08
N THR A 87 3.89 3.06 1.08
CA THR A 87 3.16 4.00 0.20
C THR A 87 1.72 3.54 0.03
N LEU A 88 0.76 4.45 0.21
CA LEU A 88 -0.66 4.20 -0.01
C LEU A 88 -1.11 4.97 -1.26
N LEU A 89 -1.75 4.27 -2.19
CA LEU A 89 -2.37 4.83 -3.39
C LEU A 89 -3.89 4.70 -3.28
N LYS A 90 -4.59 5.76 -3.68
CA LYS A 90 -6.03 5.73 -3.95
C LYS A 90 -6.25 5.63 -5.45
N LEU A 91 -6.95 4.59 -5.86
CA LEU A 91 -7.38 4.35 -7.23
C LEU A 91 -8.86 4.68 -7.35
N LYS A 92 -9.23 5.37 -8.44
CA LYS A 92 -10.61 5.58 -8.86
C LYS A 92 -10.70 5.25 -10.35
N ASP A 93 -11.54 4.29 -10.71
CA ASP A 93 -11.70 3.82 -12.10
C ASP A 93 -10.36 3.40 -12.75
N GLY A 94 -9.50 2.72 -11.98
CA GLY A 94 -8.18 2.25 -12.45
C GLY A 94 -7.12 3.36 -12.59
N LYS A 95 -7.43 4.60 -12.18
CA LYS A 95 -6.49 5.73 -12.19
C LYS A 95 -6.12 6.14 -10.78
N GLU A 96 -4.84 6.43 -10.58
CA GLU A 96 -4.38 7.04 -9.34
C GLU A 96 -4.97 8.45 -9.20
N VAL A 97 -5.69 8.68 -8.11
CA VAL A 97 -6.28 9.99 -7.76
C VAL A 97 -5.66 10.59 -6.50
N GLY A 98 -4.87 9.82 -5.76
CA GLY A 98 -4.17 10.30 -4.59
C GLY A 98 -3.11 9.32 -4.12
N ARG A 99 -2.10 9.83 -3.42
CA ARG A 99 -1.04 9.04 -2.81
C ARG A 99 -0.60 9.65 -1.48
N LEU A 100 -0.22 8.79 -0.54
CA LEU A 100 0.42 9.16 0.72
C LEU A 100 1.67 8.31 0.89
N VAL A 101 2.78 8.93 1.27
CA VAL A 101 4.06 8.24 1.48
C VAL A 101 4.48 8.27 2.94
N GLU A 102 5.05 7.17 3.40
CA GLU A 102 5.74 7.06 4.69
C GLU A 102 4.88 7.59 5.86
N GLY A 103 5.36 8.64 6.54
CA GLY A 103 4.69 9.26 7.69
C GLY A 103 3.41 10.02 7.34
N GLU A 104 3.13 10.32 6.07
CA GLU A 104 1.87 10.97 5.69
C GLU A 104 0.65 10.09 6.01
N ILE A 105 0.84 8.77 6.03
CA ILE A 105 -0.19 7.80 6.39
C ILE A 105 -0.59 7.93 7.87
N LEU A 106 0.32 8.40 8.73
CA LEU A 106 0.04 8.64 10.15
C LEU A 106 -0.71 9.95 10.39
N SER A 107 -0.73 10.85 9.41
CA SER A 107 -1.36 12.16 9.53
C SER A 107 -2.86 12.11 9.21
N SER A 108 -3.57 13.20 9.50
CA SER A 108 -4.98 13.39 9.17
C SER A 108 -5.27 13.31 7.66
N LYS A 109 -4.23 13.39 6.80
CA LYS A 109 -4.38 13.24 5.35
C LYS A 109 -4.98 11.89 4.96
N LEU A 110 -4.75 10.84 5.76
CA LEU A 110 -5.36 9.54 5.52
C LEU A 110 -6.89 9.62 5.66
N ASP A 111 -7.39 10.30 6.69
CA ASP A 111 -8.82 10.49 6.89
C ASP A 111 -9.45 11.31 5.78
N GLU A 112 -8.77 12.37 5.33
CA GLU A 112 -9.23 13.21 4.20
C GLU A 112 -9.30 12.39 2.91
N LEU A 113 -8.28 11.57 2.65
CA LEU A 113 -8.21 10.72 1.46
C LEU A 113 -9.32 9.68 1.45
N ILE A 114 -9.65 9.09 2.62
CA ILE A 114 -10.70 8.09 2.78
C ILE A 114 -12.10 8.72 2.79
N SER A 115 -12.27 9.87 3.43
CA SER A 115 -13.57 10.53 3.62
C SER A 115 -14.04 11.32 2.39
N GLY A 116 -13.14 11.67 1.47
CA GLY A 116 -13.48 12.34 0.20
C GLY A 116 -14.12 11.42 -0.83
N GLN A 117 -15.12 10.62 -0.43
CA GLN A 117 -15.90 9.73 -1.27
C GLN A 117 -17.19 10.39 -1.77
#